data_AF-A0AAW5FV98-F1
#
_entry.id   AF-A0AAW5FV98-F1
#
_cell.length_a   1.000
_cell.length_b   1.000
_cell.length_c   1.000
_cell.angle_alpha   90.00
_cell.angle_beta   90.00
_cell.angle_gamma   90.00
#
_symmetry.space_group_name_H-M   'P 1'
#
loop_
_entity.id
_entity.type
_entity.pdbx_description
1 polymer ?
#
loop_
_entity_poly.entity_id
_entity_poly.type
_entity_poly.pdbx_seq_one_letter_code
_entity_poly.pdbx_strand_id
1 'polypeptide(L)'
;MAHSVGGFDLKYTSRTSWKAEVRSHGEVVAIAPVTWTKGRYTKQNSKDVFQQVWFQNAHELEEHRTGTDPFIVAVAVAKDYSHHPQEFQDFQAVFEVVAAGDICDEKSIETKVIRRVTSKDFDHAPGPFRGRP
;
A
#
# COMPACT_ATOMS: atom_id res chain seq x y z
N MET A 1 -16.74 -9.22 0.56
CA MET A 1 -17.02 -8.49 -0.70
C MET A 1 -15.68 -8.20 -1.34
N ALA A 2 -15.49 -8.56 -2.60
CA ALA A 2 -14.27 -8.25 -3.33
C ALA A 2 -14.38 -6.80 -3.82
N HIS A 3 -13.38 -5.98 -3.51
CA HIS A 3 -13.32 -4.60 -3.99
C HIS A 3 -12.31 -4.55 -5.12
N SER A 4 -12.76 -4.21 -6.33
CA SER A 4 -11.93 -4.22 -7.53
C SER A 4 -11.67 -2.79 -8.01
N VAL A 5 -10.40 -2.36 -8.12
CA VAL A 5 -10.04 -1.02 -8.63
C VAL A 5 -8.79 -1.09 -9.48
N GLY A 6 -8.84 -0.42 -10.65
CA GLY A 6 -7.69 -0.36 -11.57
C GLY A 6 -7.29 -1.73 -12.13
N GLY A 7 -8.22 -2.70 -12.13
CA GLY A 7 -7.99 -4.08 -12.55
C GLY A 7 -7.42 -5.00 -11.48
N PHE A 8 -7.33 -4.54 -10.23
CA PHE A 8 -6.93 -5.36 -9.10
C PHE A 8 -8.11 -5.75 -8.24
N ASP A 9 -8.23 -7.04 -7.91
CA ASP A 9 -9.16 -7.50 -6.87
C ASP A 9 -8.47 -7.50 -5.53
N LEU A 10 -9.02 -6.77 -4.55
CA LEU A 10 -8.58 -6.86 -3.16
C LEU A 10 -9.34 -7.92 -2.41
N LYS A 11 -8.58 -8.86 -1.86
CA LYS A 11 -9.03 -9.73 -0.79
C LYS A 11 -8.36 -9.32 0.51
N TYR A 12 -9.16 -8.96 1.50
CA TYR A 12 -8.69 -8.71 2.86
C TYR A 12 -8.28 -10.02 3.51
N THR A 13 -7.02 -10.14 3.96
CA THR A 13 -6.45 -11.42 4.39
C THR A 13 -6.17 -11.58 5.89
N SER A 14 -6.37 -10.58 6.78
CA SER A 14 -6.03 -10.79 8.21
C SER A 14 -6.65 -9.82 9.24
N ARG A 15 -6.97 -10.35 10.44
CA ARG A 15 -7.71 -9.74 11.57
C ARG A 15 -7.01 -8.60 12.33
N THR A 16 -5.72 -8.35 12.13
CA THR A 16 -4.95 -7.35 12.90
C THR A 16 -4.09 -6.44 12.04
N SER A 17 -4.08 -6.63 10.73
CA SER A 17 -3.29 -5.85 9.77
C SER A 17 -3.97 -5.90 8.42
N TRP A 18 -4.19 -4.74 7.82
CA TRP A 18 -4.83 -4.68 6.52
C TRP A 18 -3.80 -5.04 5.45
N LYS A 19 -3.99 -6.18 4.80
CA LYS A 19 -3.22 -6.64 3.65
C LYS A 19 -4.19 -6.96 2.52
N ALA A 20 -3.75 -6.63 1.32
CA ALA A 20 -4.47 -6.85 0.09
C ALA A 20 -3.70 -7.84 -0.76
N GLU A 21 -4.31 -8.97 -1.08
CA GLU A 21 -3.91 -9.67 -2.30
C GLU A 21 -4.26 -8.76 -3.46
N VAL A 22 -3.26 -8.43 -4.27
CA VAL A 22 -3.40 -7.69 -5.52
C VAL A 22 -3.43 -8.75 -6.61
N ARG A 23 -4.60 -8.96 -7.21
CA ARG A 23 -4.80 -9.98 -8.24
C ARG A 23 -4.90 -9.38 -9.63
N SER A 24 -4.26 -10.00 -10.62
CA SER A 24 -4.43 -9.68 -12.04
C SER A 24 -4.82 -10.95 -12.78
N HIS A 25 -5.86 -10.92 -13.61
CA HIS A 25 -6.38 -12.10 -14.34
C HIS A 25 -6.70 -13.33 -13.44
N GLY A 26 -7.04 -13.10 -12.17
CA GLY A 26 -7.35 -14.17 -11.21
C GLY A 26 -6.14 -14.73 -10.46
N GLU A 27 -4.92 -14.34 -10.82
CA GLU A 27 -3.69 -14.73 -10.12
C GLU A 27 -3.24 -13.64 -9.15
N VAL A 28 -2.72 -14.03 -7.98
CA VAL A 28 -2.11 -13.08 -7.04
C VAL A 28 -0.77 -12.64 -7.63
N VAL A 29 -0.70 -11.37 -8.03
CA VAL A 29 0.53 -10.78 -8.59
C VAL A 29 1.37 -10.08 -7.52
N ALA A 30 0.73 -9.60 -6.46
CA ALA A 30 1.42 -9.02 -5.31
C ALA A 30 0.58 -9.14 -4.03
N ILE A 31 1.24 -9.02 -2.87
CA ILE A 31 0.56 -8.75 -1.60
C ILE A 31 1.03 -7.37 -1.15
N ALA A 32 0.10 -6.44 -1.01
CA ALA A 32 0.39 -5.06 -0.64
C ALA A 32 -0.16 -4.77 0.77
N PRO A 33 0.60 -4.05 1.62
CA PRO A 33 0.02 -3.51 2.84
C PRO A 33 -1.08 -2.53 2.45
N VAL A 34 -2.20 -2.63 3.15
CA VAL A 34 -3.31 -1.69 3.02
C VAL A 34 -3.10 -0.59 4.03
N THR A 35 -2.92 0.60 3.50
CA THR A 35 -2.79 1.82 4.29
C THR A 35 -4.11 2.58 4.31
N TRP A 36 -4.49 3.07 5.48
CA TRP A 36 -5.66 3.92 5.67
C TRP A 36 -5.28 5.38 5.48
N THR A 37 -5.71 6.00 4.39
CA THR A 37 -5.37 7.41 4.17
C THR A 37 -6.44 8.34 4.77
N LYS A 38 -6.04 9.27 5.65
CA LYS A 38 -6.84 10.47 5.98
C LYS A 38 -6.67 11.59 4.93
N GLY A 39 -5.81 11.36 3.93
CA GLY A 39 -5.37 12.35 2.96
C GLY A 39 -3.91 12.13 2.58
N ARG A 40 -3.55 12.57 1.39
CA ARG A 40 -2.17 12.72 0.94
C ARG A 40 -1.75 14.16 1.17
N TYR A 41 -0.50 14.39 1.52
CA TYR A 41 0.01 15.74 1.73
C TYR A 41 1.30 15.97 0.96
N THR A 42 1.60 17.23 0.69
CA THR A 42 2.84 17.68 0.07
C THR A 42 3.63 18.46 1.12
N LYS A 43 4.92 18.17 1.29
CA LYS A 43 5.78 18.95 2.19
C LYS A 43 5.96 20.37 1.61
N GLN A 44 6.12 21.39 2.46
CA GLN A 44 6.41 22.75 1.98
C GLN A 44 7.64 22.72 1.05
N ASN A 45 7.50 23.31 -0.14
CA ASN A 45 8.50 23.35 -1.21
C ASN A 45 8.81 22.03 -1.92
N SER A 46 8.00 20.98 -1.76
CA SER A 46 8.11 19.78 -2.58
C SER A 46 6.85 19.55 -3.42
N LYS A 47 7.04 19.10 -4.67
CA LYS A 47 5.97 18.57 -5.52
C LYS A 47 5.65 17.10 -5.19
N ASP A 48 6.43 16.51 -4.29
CA ASP A 48 6.28 15.12 -3.91
C ASP A 48 5.08 14.92 -3.01
N VAL A 49 4.35 13.84 -3.29
CA VAL A 49 3.17 13.46 -2.54
C VAL A 49 3.58 12.39 -1.54
N PHE A 50 3.30 12.63 -0.27
CA PHE A 50 3.62 11.74 0.83
C PHE A 50 2.35 11.10 1.40
N GLN A 51 2.52 9.88 1.90
CA GLN A 51 1.50 9.14 2.61
C GLN A 51 2.11 8.22 3.67
N GLN A 52 1.39 8.06 4.76
CA GLN A 52 1.73 7.10 5.81
C GLN A 52 1.36 5.69 5.34
N VAL A 53 2.21 4.71 5.63
CA VAL A 53 1.96 3.28 5.34
C VAL A 53 2.13 2.47 6.61
N TRP A 54 1.13 1.66 6.93
CA TRP A 54 1.13 0.78 8.09
C TRP A 54 1.57 -0.63 7.72
N PHE A 55 2.39 -1.24 8.57
CA PHE A 55 2.86 -2.61 8.44
C PHE A 55 2.31 -3.50 9.54
N GLN A 56 2.36 -4.81 9.31
CA GLN A 56 1.87 -5.79 10.29
C GLN A 56 2.75 -5.82 11.55
N ASN A 57 4.07 -5.73 11.35
CA ASN A 57 5.06 -5.83 12.40
C ASN A 57 6.21 -4.84 12.15
N ALA A 58 7.02 -4.61 13.19
CA ALA A 58 8.17 -3.72 13.10
C ALA A 58 9.29 -4.26 12.19
N HIS A 59 9.31 -5.56 11.89
CA HIS A 59 10.32 -6.15 11.00
C HIS A 59 10.09 -5.73 9.55
N GLU A 60 8.88 -5.88 9.02
CA GLU A 60 8.49 -5.41 7.69
C GLU A 60 8.73 -3.90 7.56
N LEU A 61 8.41 -3.15 8.62
CA LEU A 61 8.72 -1.73 8.69
C LEU A 61 10.20 -1.45 8.51
N GLU A 62 11.07 -2.13 9.27
CA GLU A 62 12.52 -1.92 9.20
C GLU A 62 13.10 -2.38 7.86
N GLU A 63 12.60 -3.46 7.27
CA GLU A 63 12.99 -3.92 5.92
C GLU A 63 12.70 -2.83 4.88
N HIS A 64 11.50 -2.27 4.89
CA HIS A 64 11.13 -1.22 3.94
C HIS A 64 11.76 0.13 4.26
N ARG A 65 11.99 0.43 5.54
CA ARG A 65 12.64 1.67 5.98
C ARG A 65 14.10 1.73 5.57
N THR A 66 14.81 0.61 5.71
CA THR A 66 16.23 0.51 5.35
C THR A 66 16.43 0.21 3.87
N GLY A 67 15.41 -0.33 3.21
CA GLY A 67 15.38 -0.51 1.76
C GLY A 67 15.25 0.80 1.00
N THR A 68 16.01 0.94 -0.08
CA THR A 68 15.85 2.01 -1.08
C THR A 68 14.92 1.61 -2.23
N ASP A 69 14.49 0.36 -2.24
CA ASP A 69 13.68 -0.20 -3.33
C ASP A 69 12.21 0.26 -3.21
N PRO A 70 11.61 0.72 -4.32
CA PRO A 70 10.18 0.97 -4.37
C PRO A 70 9.37 -0.29 -4.09
N PHE A 71 8.24 -0.12 -3.40
CA PHE A 71 7.30 -1.20 -3.11
C PHE A 71 5.85 -0.77 -3.32
N ILE A 72 4.96 -1.75 -3.41
CA ILE A 72 3.56 -1.55 -3.77
C ILE A 72 2.69 -1.51 -2.52
N VAL A 73 1.83 -0.49 -2.42
CA VAL A 73 0.89 -0.33 -1.30
C VAL A 73 -0.52 -0.10 -1.81
N ALA A 74 -1.49 -0.65 -1.10
CA ALA A 74 -2.90 -0.52 -1.39
C ALA A 74 -3.47 0.59 -0.49
N VAL A 75 -4.08 1.63 -1.06
CA VAL A 75 -4.66 2.73 -0.28
C VAL A 75 -6.17 2.57 -0.17
N ALA A 76 -6.66 2.44 1.07
CA ALA A 76 -8.07 2.36 1.40
C ALA A 76 -8.52 3.55 2.26
N VAL A 77 -9.82 3.82 2.22
CA VAL A 77 -10.51 4.84 3.02
C VAL A 77 -11.41 4.11 4.00
N ALA A 78 -11.29 4.47 5.28
CA ALA A 78 -12.15 3.95 6.32
C ALA A 78 -13.43 4.78 6.43
N LYS A 79 -14.55 4.14 6.80
CA LYS A 79 -15.80 4.86 7.11
C LYS A 79 -15.66 5.67 8.39
N ASP A 80 -14.97 5.08 9.35
CA ASP A 80 -14.70 5.68 10.65
C ASP A 80 -13.27 5.36 11.07
N TYR A 81 -12.50 6.42 11.30
CA TYR A 81 -11.10 6.35 11.76
C TYR A 81 -10.98 6.32 13.29
N SER A 82 -12.10 6.47 14.00
CA SER A 82 -12.17 6.53 15.47
C SER A 82 -12.26 5.13 16.10
N HIS A 83 -12.65 4.13 15.32
CA HIS A 83 -12.81 2.75 15.75
C HIS A 83 -11.74 1.86 15.12
N HIS A 84 -11.12 1.01 15.94
CA HIS A 84 -10.15 0.00 15.50
C HIS A 84 -10.72 -1.41 15.73
N PRO A 85 -10.66 -2.33 14.74
CA PRO A 85 -10.17 -2.13 13.37
C PRO A 85 -11.11 -1.23 12.56
N GLN A 86 -10.52 -0.39 11.69
CA GLN A 86 -11.28 0.56 10.89
C GLN A 86 -12.24 -0.16 9.93
N GLU A 87 -13.49 0.30 9.84
CA GLU A 87 -14.43 -0.28 8.89
C GLU A 87 -14.12 0.22 7.47
N PHE A 88 -13.94 -0.71 6.53
CA PHE A 88 -13.68 -0.39 5.12
C PHE A 88 -14.84 0.40 4.49
N GLN A 89 -14.52 1.55 3.88
CA GLN A 89 -15.47 2.33 3.08
C GLN A 89 -15.23 2.09 1.60
N ASP A 90 -14.05 2.44 1.13
CA ASP A 90 -13.72 2.51 -0.28
C ASP A 90 -12.24 2.23 -0.50
N PHE A 91 -11.92 1.72 -1.68
CA PHE A 91 -10.54 1.48 -2.08
C PHE A 91 -10.15 2.49 -3.15
N GLN A 92 -9.14 3.32 -2.88
CA GLN A 92 -8.78 4.38 -3.82
C GLN A 92 -7.98 3.86 -5.00
N ALA A 93 -6.85 3.21 -4.70
CA ALA A 93 -5.91 2.74 -5.72
C ALA A 93 -4.74 1.97 -5.09
N VAL A 94 -3.99 1.31 -5.96
CA VAL A 94 -2.65 0.79 -5.66
C VAL A 94 -1.62 1.81 -6.10
N PHE A 95 -0.60 2.05 -5.28
CA PHE A 95 0.50 2.96 -5.56
C PHE A 95 1.84 2.28 -5.39
N GLU A 96 2.80 2.71 -6.21
CA GLU A 96 4.21 2.44 -6.01
C GLU A 96 4.77 3.58 -5.17
N VAL A 97 5.43 3.21 -4.08
CA VAL A 97 5.97 4.15 -3.10
C VAL A 97 7.40 3.79 -2.76
N VAL A 98 8.15 4.77 -2.27
CA VAL A 98 9.47 4.55 -1.66
C VAL A 98 9.44 5.08 -0.23
N ALA A 99 10.13 4.40 0.69
CA ALA A 99 10.26 4.88 2.05
C ALA A 99 10.95 6.25 2.06
N ALA A 100 10.36 7.22 2.75
CA ALA A 100 10.99 8.52 2.99
C ALA A 100 11.97 8.47 4.19
N GLY A 101 11.93 7.39 4.98
CA GLY A 101 12.81 7.14 6.12
C GLY A 101 12.26 7.61 7.47
N ASP A 102 11.24 8.46 7.46
CA ASP A 102 10.58 8.96 8.68
C ASP A 102 9.60 7.93 9.25
N ILE A 103 9.74 7.59 10.54
CA ILE A 103 8.77 6.76 11.27
C ILE A 103 7.64 7.68 11.74
N CYS A 104 6.40 7.35 11.38
CA CYS A 104 5.23 8.09 11.88
C CYS A 104 4.69 7.50 13.19
N ASP A 105 4.67 6.17 13.31
CA ASP A 105 4.21 5.42 14.49
C ASP A 105 5.00 4.11 14.63
N GLU A 106 4.83 3.38 15.74
CA GLU A 106 5.47 2.08 16.02
C GLU A 106 5.36 1.04 14.88
N LYS A 107 4.35 1.18 14.01
CA LYS A 107 4.09 0.29 12.87
C LYS A 107 3.84 1.04 11.56
N SER A 108 4.31 2.27 11.43
CA SER A 108 4.14 3.00 10.17
C SER A 108 5.29 3.91 9.82
N ILE A 109 5.50 4.07 8.52
CA ILE A 109 6.51 4.98 7.96
C ILE A 109 5.86 5.94 6.99
N GLU A 110 6.51 7.08 6.83
CA GLU A 110 6.24 7.99 5.75
C GLU A 110 6.82 7.42 4.45
N THR A 111 5.99 7.42 3.40
CA THR A 111 6.38 6.99 2.07
C THR A 111 6.08 8.08 1.07
N LYS A 112 6.95 8.22 0.08
CA LYS A 112 6.73 9.08 -1.08
C LYS A 112 6.05 8.27 -2.18
N VAL A 113 4.95 8.80 -2.70
CA VAL A 113 4.23 8.23 -3.84
C VAL A 113 5.00 8.53 -5.12
N ILE A 114 5.41 7.46 -5.82
CA ILE A 114 6.08 7.55 -7.12
C ILE A 114 5.02 7.64 -8.21
N ARG A 115 4.10 6.66 -8.25
CA ARG A 115 3.02 6.61 -9.25
C ARG A 115 1.87 5.72 -8.81
N ARG A 116 0.73 5.89 -9.48
CA ARG A 116 -0.40 4.95 -9.41
C ARG A 116 -0.11 3.74 -10.28
N VAL A 117 -0.34 2.56 -9.74
CA VAL A 117 -0.14 1.29 -10.46
C VAL A 117 -1.48 0.74 -10.88
N THR A 118 -1.52 0.10 -12.04
CA THR A 118 -2.70 -0.56 -12.63
C THR A 118 -2.39 -2.00 -12.97
N SER A 119 -3.40 -2.84 -13.16
CA SER A 119 -3.17 -4.26 -13.49
C SER A 119 -2.34 -4.47 -14.76
N LYS A 120 -2.41 -3.52 -15.70
CA LYS A 120 -1.61 -3.52 -16.92
C LYS A 120 -0.10 -3.38 -16.68
N ASP A 121 0.31 -2.73 -15.60
CA ASP A 121 1.73 -2.61 -15.22
C ASP A 121 2.33 -3.98 -14.86
N PHE A 122 1.51 -4.92 -14.40
CA PHE A 122 1.93 -6.29 -14.09
C PHE A 122 1.82 -7.25 -15.29
N ASP A 123 1.08 -6.85 -16.33
CA ASP A 123 0.86 -7.65 -17.55
C ASP A 123 2.02 -7.53 -18.54
N HIS A 124 2.75 -6.40 -18.54
CA HIS A 124 3.76 -6.08 -19.55
C HIS A 124 5.22 -5.96 -19.04
N ALA A 125 5.48 -6.15 -17.74
CA ALA A 125 6.83 -5.97 -17.19
C ALA A 125 7.65 -7.27 -17.10
N PRO A 126 8.83 -7.36 -17.75
CA PRO A 126 9.84 -8.36 -17.39
C PRO A 126 10.60 -7.92 -16.12
N GLY A 127 10.11 -8.34 -14.94
CA GLY A 127 10.76 -8.19 -13.61
C GLY A 127 10.30 -6.97 -12.77
N PRO A 128 10.78 -6.78 -11.52
CA PRO A 128 11.23 -7.71 -10.47
C PRO A 128 10.09 -8.09 -9.48
N PHE A 129 8.85 -7.70 -9.76
CA PHE A 129 7.70 -7.82 -8.84
C PHE A 129 7.18 -9.25 -8.60
N ARG A 130 7.74 -10.25 -9.30
CA ARG A 130 7.53 -11.66 -8.92
C ARG A 130 8.25 -11.88 -7.60
N GLY A 131 7.50 -11.74 -6.51
CA GLY A 131 7.93 -12.13 -5.18
C GLY A 131 8.67 -13.45 -5.25
N ARG A 132 9.90 -13.46 -4.70
CA ARG A 132 10.54 -14.75 -4.41
C ARG A 132 9.62 -15.50 -3.44
N PRO A 133 9.48 -16.83 -3.63
CA PRO A 133 8.56 -17.68 -2.88
C PRO A 133 8.83 -17.68 -1.37
#